data_AF-A0A960RMD5-F1
#
_entry.id   AF-A0A960RMD5-F1
#
_cell.length_a   1.000
_cell.length_b   1.000
_cell.length_c   1.000
_cell.angle_alpha   90.00
_cell.angle_beta   90.00
_cell.angle_gamma   90.00
#
_symmetry.space_group_name_H-M   'P 1'
#
loop_
_entity.id
_entity.type
_entity.pdbx_description
1 polymer ?
#
loop_
_entity_poly.entity_id
_entity_poly.type
_entity_poly.pdbx_seq_one_letter_code
_entity_poly.pdbx_strand_id
1 'polypeptide(L)'
;MADVNSIEVEGKVVAVLPGTMFKVELSNGHVVLAHISGKLRKHFIKIATGDTVKMEMSPYDLEKARITYRVREQNHRPGPFRRR
;
A
#
# COMPACT_ATOMS: atom_id res chain seq x y z
N MET A 1 3.26 3.74 -24.98
CA MET A 1 3.41 2.27 -24.98
C MET A 1 4.16 1.86 -23.74
N ALA A 2 3.46 1.59 -22.63
CA ALA A 2 4.04 0.91 -21.46
C ALA A 2 2.91 0.37 -20.55
N ASP A 3 1.91 -0.29 -21.12
CA ASP A 3 0.69 -0.65 -20.39
C ASP A 3 0.27 -2.08 -20.72
N VAL A 4 1.02 -3.12 -20.33
CA VAL A 4 0.45 -4.48 -20.46
C VAL A 4 0.91 -5.54 -19.47
N ASN A 5 1.69 -5.28 -18.41
CA ASN A 5 1.98 -6.38 -17.49
C ASN A 5 2.40 -6.00 -16.06
N SER A 6 1.80 -4.95 -15.48
CA SER A 6 1.94 -4.72 -14.04
C SER A 6 1.35 -5.91 -13.28
N ILE A 7 2.16 -6.59 -12.47
CA ILE A 7 1.72 -7.72 -11.66
C ILE A 7 1.16 -7.14 -10.36
N GLU A 8 -0.13 -7.35 -10.12
CA GLU A 8 -0.75 -7.01 -8.84
C GLU A 8 -0.39 -8.06 -7.80
N VAL A 9 0.16 -7.62 -6.68
CA VAL A 9 0.56 -8.50 -5.58
C VAL A 9 0.10 -7.92 -4.25
N GLU A 10 -0.24 -8.82 -3.33
CA GLU A 10 -0.62 -8.50 -1.97
C GLU A 10 0.56 -8.75 -1.03
N GLY A 11 0.73 -7.86 -0.06
CA GLY A 11 1.78 -8.01 0.94
C GLY A 11 1.47 -7.28 2.23
N LYS A 12 2.24 -7.61 3.26
CA LYS A 12 2.14 -7.03 4.59
C LYS A 12 3.28 -6.07 4.84
N VAL A 13 2.95 -4.86 5.30
CA VAL A 13 3.99 -3.87 5.65
C VAL A 13 4.71 -4.31 6.91
N VAL A 14 6.02 -4.54 6.82
CA VAL A 14 6.86 -4.91 7.97
C VAL A 14 7.43 -3.68 8.65
N ALA A 15 7.96 -2.74 7.87
CA ALA A 15 8.60 -1.52 8.39
C ALA A 15 8.37 -0.33 7.47
N VAL A 16 8.34 0.86 8.07
CA VAL A 16 8.28 2.14 7.34
C VAL A 16 9.66 2.78 7.40
N LEU A 17 10.22 3.12 6.25
CA LEU A 17 11.52 3.78 6.12
C LEU A 17 11.36 5.29 5.90
N PRO A 18 12.36 6.10 6.28
CA PRO A 18 12.41 7.51 5.91
C PRO A 18 12.43 7.65 4.38
N GLY A 19 11.80 8.71 3.86
CA GLY A 19 11.73 8.96 2.41
C GLY A 19 10.55 8.28 1.71
N THR A 20 9.48 7.92 2.42
CA THR A 20 8.24 7.30 1.86
C THR A 20 8.43 5.94 1.20
N MET A 21 9.48 5.23 1.63
CA MET A 21 9.72 3.83 1.28
C MET A 21 9.11 2.93 2.36
N PHE A 22 8.55 1.82 1.94
CA PHE A 22 7.91 0.84 2.82
C PHE A 22 8.54 -0.52 2.54
N LYS A 23 8.94 -1.23 3.59
CA LYS A 23 9.31 -2.63 3.50
C LYS A 23 8.03 -3.44 3.55
N VAL A 24 7.73 -4.12 2.45
CA VAL A 24 6.56 -5.00 2.35
C VAL A 24 7.07 -6.42 2.18
N GLU A 25 6.55 -7.32 3.00
CA GLU A 25 6.79 -8.74 2.88
C GLU A 25 5.64 -9.36 2.09
N LEU A 26 6.00 -10.03 1.01
CA LEU A 26 5.11 -10.82 0.18
C LEU A 26 4.73 -12.11 0.91
N SER A 27 3.59 -12.71 0.55
CA SER A 27 3.23 -14.07 1.00
C SER A 27 4.28 -15.13 0.65
N ASN A 28 5.12 -14.86 -0.36
CA ASN A 28 6.23 -15.71 -0.77
C ASN A 28 7.48 -15.58 0.12
N GLY A 29 7.47 -14.75 1.17
CA GLY A 29 8.62 -14.50 2.05
C GLY A 29 9.68 -13.54 1.49
N HIS A 30 9.41 -12.95 0.33
CA HIS A 30 10.27 -11.94 -0.28
C HIS A 30 9.96 -10.55 0.28
N VAL A 31 11.01 -9.81 0.64
CA VAL A 31 10.88 -8.43 1.12
C VAL A 31 11.18 -7.48 -0.03
N VAL A 32 10.23 -6.59 -0.31
CA VAL A 32 10.33 -5.60 -1.38
C VAL A 32 10.31 -4.19 -0.82
N LEU A 33 10.92 -3.28 -1.57
CA LEU A 33 10.87 -1.85 -1.29
C LEU A 33 9.76 -1.22 -2.13
N ALA A 34 8.68 -0.83 -1.46
CA ALA A 34 7.53 -0.24 -2.09
C ALA A 34 7.50 1.28 -1.86
N HIS A 35 7.17 2.05 -2.90
CA HIS A 35 6.84 3.47 -2.76
C HIS A 35 5.33 3.68 -2.86
N ILE A 36 4.85 4.78 -2.27
CA ILE A 36 3.44 5.16 -2.39
C ILE A 36 3.14 5.83 -3.73
N SER A 37 2.03 5.45 -4.35
CA SER A 37 1.52 6.18 -5.50
C SER A 37 1.11 7.61 -5.11
N GLY A 38 1.23 8.56 -6.05
CA GLY A 38 0.81 9.94 -5.82
C GLY A 38 -0.67 10.08 -5.45
N LYS A 39 -1.53 9.14 -5.88
CA LYS A 39 -2.94 9.09 -5.48
C LYS A 39 -3.09 8.90 -3.96
N LEU A 40 -2.31 8.02 -3.35
CA LEU A 40 -2.34 7.79 -1.89
C LEU A 40 -1.90 9.03 -1.10
N ARG A 41 -0.90 9.76 -1.61
CA ARG A 41 -0.44 11.02 -1.01
C ARG A 41 -1.54 12.08 -1.00
N LYS A 42 -2.28 12.24 -2.10
CA LYS A 42 -3.41 13.19 -2.19
C LYS A 42 -4.54 12.86 -1.21
N HIS A 43 -4.78 11.57 -0.97
CA HIS A 43 -5.82 11.11 -0.03
C HIS A 43 -5.32 10.98 1.42
N PHE A 44 -4.10 11.44 1.72
CA PHE A 44 -3.49 11.37 3.05
C PHE A 44 -3.60 9.98 3.71
N ILE A 45 -3.46 8.93 2.91
CA ILE A 45 -3.53 7.56 3.43
C ILE A 45 -2.26 7.30 4.22
N LYS A 46 -2.40 7.30 5.55
CA LYS A 46 -1.33 6.84 6.45
C LYS A 46 -1.18 5.34 6.24
N ILE A 47 0.03 4.83 6.12
CA ILE A 47 0.32 3.39 6.12
C ILE A 47 1.13 3.12 7.38
N ALA A 48 0.72 2.13 8.15
CA ALA A 48 1.41 1.70 9.35
C ALA A 48 1.99 0.29 9.14
N THR A 49 2.91 -0.09 10.02
CA THR A 49 3.42 -1.46 10.10
C THR A 49 2.29 -2.42 10.47
N GLY A 50 2.20 -3.55 9.79
CA GLY A 50 1.16 -4.55 9.97
C GLY A 50 -0.03 -4.39 9.03
N ASP A 51 -0.11 -3.32 8.24
CA ASP A 51 -1.18 -3.14 7.26
C ASP A 51 -1.02 -4.05 6.04
N THR A 52 -2.14 -4.60 5.58
CA THR A 52 -2.24 -5.28 4.29
C THR A 52 -2.41 -4.25 3.18
N VAL A 53 -1.51 -4.29 2.21
CA VAL A 53 -1.50 -3.37 1.07
C VAL A 53 -1.48 -4.15 -0.24
N LYS A 54 -2.14 -3.59 -1.25
CA LYS A 54 -2.03 -4.00 -2.64
C LYS A 54 -0.99 -3.14 -3.33
N MET A 55 -0.08 -3.81 -4.01
CA MET A 55 1.01 -3.19 -4.73
C MET A 55 1.12 -3.77 -6.13
N GLU A 56 1.54 -2.93 -7.06
CA GLU A 56 1.82 -3.31 -8.44
C GLU A 56 3.34 -3.38 -8.61
N MET A 57 3.83 -4.49 -9.14
CA MET A 57 5.23 -4.67 -9.51
C MET A 57 5.36 -4.69 -11.02
N SER A 58 6.50 -4.17 -11.49
CA SER A 58 6.89 -4.35 -12.88
C SER A 58 7.48 -5.75 -13.01
N PRO A 59 7.17 -6.52 -14.08
CA PRO A 59 7.70 -7.86 -14.28
C PRO A 59 9.22 -7.85 -14.51
N TYR A 60 9.77 -6.67 -14.78
CA TYR A 60 11.21 -6.44 -14.95
C TYR A 60 11.94 -6.19 -13.63
N ASP A 61 11.24 -5.70 -12.59
CA ASP A 61 11.82 -5.30 -11.31
C ASP A 61 10.95 -5.81 -10.15
N LEU A 62 11.28 -7.00 -9.64
CA LEU A 62 10.57 -7.65 -8.53
C LEU A 62 10.89 -7.05 -7.15
N GLU A 63 11.99 -6.29 -7.03
CA GLU A 63 12.40 -5.65 -5.76
C GLU A 63 11.68 -4.32 -5.50
N LYS A 64 11.16 -3.68 -6.55
CA LYS A 64 10.51 -2.37 -6.48
C LYS A 64 9.02 -2.52 -6.76
N ALA A 65 8.22 -2.00 -5.84
CA ALA A 65 6.77 -2.07 -5.95
C ALA A 65 6.12 -0.70 -5.80
N ARG A 66 4.95 -0.54 -6.40
CA ARG A 66 4.13 0.66 -6.26
C ARG A 66 2.87 0.33 -5.47
N ILE A 67 2.70 0.93 -4.30
CA ILE A 67 1.49 0.76 -3.51
C ILE A 67 0.35 1.54 -4.19
N THR A 68 -0.69 0.82 -4.59
CA THR A 68 -1.90 1.38 -5.21
C THR A 68 -3.02 1.51 -4.20
N TYR A 69 -3.21 0.53 -3.32
CA TYR A 69 -4.35 0.51 -2.40
C TYR A 69 -3.98 -0.04 -1.02
N ARG A 70 -4.58 0.55 0.02
CA ARG A 70 -4.57 -0.02 1.37
C ARG A 70 -5.96 -0.58 1.66
N VAL A 71 -6.04 -1.85 2.05
CA VAL A 71 -7.31 -2.45 2.49
C VAL A 71 -7.59 -1.93 3.89
N ARG A 72 -8.39 -0.87 4.00
CA ARG A 72 -8.94 -0.40 5.27
C ARG A 72 -10.41 -0.78 5.32
N GLU A 73 -10.80 -1.54 6.34
CA GLU A 73 -12.21 -1.70 6.68
C GLU A 73 -12.77 -0.32 7.01
N GLN A 74 -13.83 0.07 6.30
CA GLN A 74 -14.49 1.36 6.45
C GLN A 74 -14.98 1.57 7.88
N ASN A 75 -14.14 2.14 8.74
CA ASN A 75 -14.58 2.67 10.02
C ASN A 75 -14.64 4.20 9.96
N HIS A 76 -15.58 4.69 9.15
CA HIS A 76 -16.14 6.04 9.28
C HIS A 76 -17.66 5.94 9.23
N ARG A 77 -18.24 5.42 10.32
CA ARG A 77 -19.54 5.92 10.75
C ARG A 77 -19.28 6.97 11.83
N PRO A 78 -19.33 8.27 11.51
CA PRO A 78 -19.72 9.21 12.54
C PRO A 78 -21.18 8.84 12.88
N GLY A 79 -21.39 8.20 14.04
CA GLY A 79 -22.74 8.07 14.56
C GLY A 79 -23.36 9.46 14.61
N PRO A 80 -24.65 9.63 14.23
CA PRO A 80 -25.26 10.94 14.30
C PRO A 80 -25.14 11.39 15.76
N PHE A 81 -24.42 12.49 15.99
CA PHE A 81 -24.41 13.15 17.28
C PHE A 81 -25.83 13.64 17.52
N ARG A 82 -26.63 12.77 18.13
CA ARG A 82 -27.94 13.07 18.68
C ARG A 82 -27.68 13.98 19.88
N ARG A 83 -27.54 15.28 19.63
CA ARG A 83 -27.63 16.29 20.68
C ARG A 83 -29.10 16.63 20.88
N ARG A 84 -29.48 16.50 22.15
CA ARG A 84 -30.78 16.72 22.76
C ARG A 84 -31.07 18.21 22.84
#